data_AF-A0AAJ0LD09-F1
#
_entry.id   AF-A0AAJ0LD09-F1
#
_cell.length_a   1.000
_cell.length_b   1.000
_cell.length_c   1.000
_cell.angle_alpha   90.00
_cell.angle_beta   90.00
_cell.angle_gamma   90.00
#
_symmetry.space_group_name_H-M   'P 1'
#
loop_
_entity.id
_entity.type
_entity.pdbx_description
1 polymer ?
#
loop_
_entity_poly.entity_id
_entity_poly.type
_entity_poly.pdbx_seq_one_letter_code
_entity_poly.pdbx_strand_id
1 'polypeptide(L)' 'MYTKGAPNYQTARFIHFIQSKDIQKTIVPKLGYIPMTQMKVERHVDGTIQDQ' A
#
# COMPACT_ATOMS: atom_id res chain seq x y z
N MET A 1 -2.45 -0.78 -5.06
CA MET A 1 -2.85 0.25 -6.05
C MET A 1 -2.98 -0.43 -7.40
N TYR A 2 -3.94 0.00 -8.22
CA TYR A 2 -4.14 -0.55 -9.56
C TYR A 2 -3.64 0.45 -10.61
N THR A 3 -2.81 -0.03 -11.54
CA THR A 3 -2.36 0.75 -12.70
C THR A 3 -2.81 0.05 -13.99
N LYS A 4 -3.11 0.83 -15.02
CA LYS A 4 -3.33 0.27 -16.36
C LYS A 4 -1.98 -0.10 -16.96
N GLY A 5 -1.62 -1.39 -16.92
CA GLY A 5 -0.31 -1.87 -17.36
C GLY A 5 0.83 -1.41 -16.44
N ALA A 6 2.07 -1.47 -16.95
CA ALA A 6 3.24 -1.03 -16.21
C ALA A 6 3.21 0.49 -15.96
N PRO A 7 3.49 0.95 -14.72
CA PRO A 7 3.51 2.37 -14.44
C PRO A 7 4.65 3.06 -15.20
N ASN A 8 4.38 4.24 -15.76
CA ASN A 8 5.43 5.13 -16.21
C ASN A 8 6.24 5.66 -15.01
N TYR A 9 7.37 6.32 -15.28
CA TYR A 9 8.27 6.83 -14.24
C TYR A 9 7.56 7.67 -13.16
N GLN A 10 6.67 8.58 -13.57
CA GLN A 10 5.99 9.47 -12.61
C GLN A 10 4.98 8.72 -11.75
N THR A 11 4.23 7.79 -12.35
CA THR A 11 3.30 6.93 -11.63
C THR A 11 4.05 6.04 -10.63
N ALA A 12 5.18 5.44 -11.04
CA ALA A 12 6.01 4.63 -10.15
C ALA A 12 6.54 5.44 -8.97
N ARG A 13 7.03 6.67 -9.22
CA ARG A 13 7.47 7.58 -8.15
C ARG A 13 6.37 7.93 -7.16
N PHE A 14 5.15 8.17 -7.65
CA PHE A 14 4.02 8.46 -6.77
C PHE A 14 3.63 7.24 -5.92
N ILE A 15 3.60 6.06 -6.52
CA ILE A 15 3.37 4.80 -5.78
C ILE A 15 4.39 4.64 -4.67
N HIS A 16 5.69 4.82 -4.96
CA HIS A 16 6.75 4.75 -3.96
C HIS A 16 6.61 5.81 -2.85
N PHE A 17 6.18 7.02 -3.19
CA PHE A 17 5.95 8.08 -2.21
C PHE A 17 4.86 7.67 -1.20
N ILE A 18 3.70 7.20 -1.66
CA ILE A 18 2.60 6.78 -0.77
C ILE A 18 2.97 5.53 0.05
N GLN A 19 3.79 4.65 -0.51
CA GLN A 19 4.31 3.46 0.18
C GLN A 19 5.47 3.76 1.14
N SER A 20 6.01 4.99 1.13
CA SER A 20 7.14 5.35 1.96
C SER A 20 6.82 5.26 3.46
N LYS A 21 7.85 4.96 4.26
CA LYS A 21 7.71 4.84 5.72
C LYS A 21 7.14 6.11 6.36
N ASP A 22 7.48 7.27 5.83
CA ASP A 22 7.00 8.55 6.36
C ASP A 22 5.49 8.68 6.18
N ILE A 23 4.97 8.44 4.96
CA ILE A 23 3.54 8.53 4.66
C ILE A 23 2.74 7.44 5.40
N GLN A 24 3.27 6.22 5.46
CA GLN A 24 2.63 5.11 6.19
C GLN A 24 2.57 5.36 7.71
N LYS A 25 3.49 6.12 8.30
CA LYS A 25 3.50 6.44 9.74
C LYS A 25 2.75 7.72 10.10
N THR A 26 2.54 8.62 9.14
CA THR A 26 1.99 9.95 9.42
C THR A 26 0.60 10.15 8.81
N ILE A 27 0.50 10.27 7.49
CA ILE A 27 -0.74 10.64 6.79
C ILE A 27 -1.75 9.50 6.83
N VAL A 28 -1.32 8.26 6.60
CA VAL A 28 -2.22 7.10 6.53
C VAL A 28 -3.04 6.90 7.83
N PRO A 29 -2.41 6.89 9.03
CA PRO A 29 -3.16 6.82 10.29
C PRO A 29 -4.05 8.05 10.55
N LYS A 30 -3.58 9.26 10.19
CA LYS A 30 -4.35 10.51 10.38
C LYS A 30 -5.65 10.51 9.58
N LEU A 31 -5.69 9.81 8.45
CA LEU A 31 -6.88 9.61 7.63
C LEU A 31 -7.75 8.42 8.09
N GLY A 32 -7.38 7.73 9.18
CA GLY A 32 -8.13 6.61 9.75
C GLY A 32 -7.86 5.25 9.12
N TYR A 33 -6.85 5.13 8.25
CA TYR A 33 -6.45 3.87 7.65
C TYR A 33 -5.39 3.14 8.49
N ILE A 34 -5.40 1.81 8.39
CA ILE A 34 -4.33 0.97 8.96
C ILE A 34 -3.14 0.97 7.98
N PRO A 35 -1.94 1.36 8.42
CA PRO A 35 -0.73 1.26 7.60
C PRO A 35 -0.47 -0.17 7.15
N MET A 36 -0.02 -0.34 5.90
CA MET A 36 0.26 -1.67 5.36
C MET A 36 1.36 -2.39 6.15
N THR A 37 2.31 -1.64 6.73
CA THR A 37 3.38 -2.20 7.57
C THR A 37 2.91 -2.74 8.93
N GLN A 38 1.63 -2.52 9.29
CA GLN A 38 1.03 -3.01 10.53
C GLN A 38 0.03 -4.14 10.28
N MET A 39 -0.19 -4.52 9.02
CA MET A 39 -1.01 -5.68 8.69
C MET A 39 -0.30 -6.93 9.21
N LYS A 40 -1.10 -7.88 9.71
CA LYS A 40 -0.61 -9.19 10.18
C LYS A 40 -0.93 -10.32 9.21
N VAL A 41 -1.81 -10.03 8.26
CA VAL A 41 -2.32 -10.97 7.28
C VAL A 41 -2.44 -10.27 5.93
N GLU A 42 -2.26 -11.02 4.86
CA GLU A 42 -2.58 -10.65 3.48
C GLU A 42 -3.83 -11.39 3.03
N ARG A 43 -4.61 -10.76 2.15
CA ARG A 43 -5.76 -11.39 1.49
C ARG A 43 -5.58 -11.32 -0.02
N HIS A 44 -5.58 -12.48 -0.66
CA HIS A 44 -5.44 -12.63 -2.10
C HIS A 44 -6.75 -12.36 -2.85
N VAL A 45 -6.67 -12.25 -4.18
CA VAL A 45 -7.82 -11.93 -5.06
C VAL A 45 -8.93 -12.98 -4.99
N ASP A 46 -8.57 -14.23 -4.77
CA ASP A 46 -9.49 -15.37 -4.58
C ASP A 46 -10.11 -15.41 -3.16
N GLY A 47 -9.72 -14.50 -2.27
CA GLY A 47 -10.17 -14.44 -0.89
C GLY A 47 -9.33 -15.25 0.10
N THR A 48 -8.29 -15.96 -0.36
CA THR A 48 -7.38 -16.71 0.52
C THR A 48 -6.65 -15.75 1.48
N ILE A 49 -6.62 -16.10 2.77
CA ILE A 49 -5.94 -15.32 3.83
C ILE A 49 -4.65 -16.05 4.22
N GLN A 50 -3.55 -15.31 4.33
CA GLN A 50 -2.24 -15.80 4.76
C GLN A 50 -1.64 -14.84 5.78
N ASP A 51 -0.90 -15.35 6.76
CA ASP A 51 -0.11 -14.49 7.65
C ASP A 51 1.02 -13.81 6.86
N GLN A 52 1.34 -12.55 7.23
CA GLN A 52 2.45 -11.79 6.64
C GLN A 52 3.81 -12.19 7.19
#